data_AF-X8CUD8-F1
#
_entry.id   AF-X8CUD8-F1
#
_cell.length_a   1.000
_cell.length_b   1.000
_cell.length_c   1.000
_cell.angle_alpha   90.00
_cell.angle_beta   90.00
_cell.angle_gamma   90.00
#
_symmetry.space_group_name_H-M   'P 1'
#
loop_
_entity.id
_entity.type
_entity.pdbx_description
1 polymer ?
#
loop_
_entity_poly.entity_id
_entity_poly.type
_entity_poly.pdbx_seq_one_letter_code
_entity_poly.pdbx_strand_id
1 'polypeptide(L)'
;MWRSRRRIREDLEEFFGVNSGRAAAEPIELWAWVAAYDHVALCQLWGPMPDLPRAIPRFTRELRQLWEDRGSPRMPPRSPDAHDALVDARDQLRRFRLITAGD
;
A
#
# COMPACT_ATOMS: atom_id res chain seq x y z
N MET A 1 -6.24 -5.17 -18.08
CA MET A 1 -5.75 -6.57 -18.23
C MET A 1 -6.26 -7.37 -17.04
N TRP A 2 -6.86 -8.55 -17.25
CA TRP A 2 -7.36 -9.39 -16.15
C TRP A 2 -6.28 -10.36 -15.65
N ARG A 3 -6.29 -10.66 -14.34
CA ARG A 3 -5.47 -11.70 -13.70
C ARG A 3 -6.32 -12.47 -12.68
N SER A 4 -6.05 -13.76 -12.50
CA SER A 4 -6.70 -14.55 -11.45
C SER A 4 -6.21 -14.13 -10.06
N ARG A 5 -7.04 -14.30 -9.02
CA ARG A 5 -6.65 -13.99 -7.63
C ARG A 5 -5.37 -14.71 -7.20
N ARG A 6 -5.23 -15.99 -7.58
CA ARG A 6 -4.01 -16.79 -7.35
C ARG A 6 -2.78 -16.13 -7.97
N ARG A 7 -2.91 -15.67 -9.23
CA ARG A 7 -1.79 -15.04 -9.92
C ARG A 7 -1.42 -13.70 -9.30
N ILE A 8 -2.40 -12.87 -8.91
CA ILE A 8 -2.15 -11.61 -8.21
C ILE A 8 -1.41 -11.85 -6.89
N ARG A 9 -1.82 -12.87 -6.12
CA ARG A 9 -1.13 -13.26 -4.88
C ARG A 9 0.34 -13.61 -5.12
N GLU A 10 0.62 -14.47 -6.11
CA GLU A 10 1.98 -14.87 -6.47
C GLU A 10 2.84 -13.70 -6.91
N ASP A 11 2.28 -12.83 -7.75
CA ASP A 11 2.97 -11.62 -8.22
C ASP A 11 3.28 -10.66 -7.05
N LEU A 12 2.40 -10.57 -6.04
CA LEU A 12 2.63 -9.74 -4.84
C LEU A 12 3.66 -10.35 -3.89
N GLU A 13 3.70 -11.68 -3.73
CA GLU A 13 4.74 -12.35 -2.95
C GLU A 13 6.13 -12.11 -3.55
N GLU A 14 6.22 -12.14 -4.89
CA GLU A 14 7.43 -11.78 -5.63
C GLU A 14 7.77 -10.29 -5.46
N PHE A 15 6.80 -9.40 -5.68
CA PHE A 15 6.99 -7.95 -5.59
C PHE A 15 7.46 -7.49 -4.21
N PHE A 16 6.87 -8.05 -3.15
CA PHE A 16 7.24 -7.75 -1.77
C PHE A 16 8.49 -8.51 -1.30
N GLY A 17 9.02 -9.45 -2.10
CA GLY A 17 10.18 -10.25 -1.72
C GLY A 17 9.94 -11.17 -0.53
N VAL A 18 8.69 -11.59 -0.30
CA VAL A 18 8.24 -12.38 0.87
C VAL A 18 9.01 -13.70 1.00
N ASN A 19 9.40 -14.28 -0.13
CA ASN A 19 10.07 -15.59 -0.21
C ASN A 19 11.59 -15.47 -0.45
N SER A 20 12.17 -14.27 -0.40
CA SER A 20 13.56 -14.04 -0.83
C SER A 20 14.63 -14.64 0.08
N GLY A 21 14.26 -15.21 1.25
CA GLY A 21 15.17 -15.87 2.21
C GLY A 21 16.20 -14.96 2.87
N ARG A 22 16.44 -13.79 2.27
CA ARG A 22 17.12 -12.66 2.87
C ARG A 22 16.13 -12.02 3.83
N ALA A 23 16.54 -11.78 5.07
CA ALA A 23 15.92 -10.71 5.82
C ALA A 23 16.04 -9.47 4.91
N ALA A 24 14.92 -8.98 4.38
CA ALA A 24 14.92 -7.70 3.71
C ALA A 24 15.61 -6.73 4.68
N ALA A 25 16.60 -5.98 4.18
CA ALA A 25 17.36 -5.06 5.05
C ALA A 25 16.42 -4.10 5.80
N GLU A 26 15.24 -3.88 5.23
CA GLU A 26 14.14 -3.12 5.81
C GLU A 26 12.84 -3.94 5.81
N PRO A 27 12.03 -3.87 6.89
CA PRO A 27 10.72 -4.50 6.94
C PRO A 27 9.74 -3.87 5.94
N ILE A 28 8.78 -4.64 5.46
CA ILE A 28 7.73 -4.13 4.56
C ILE A 28 6.87 -3.10 5.30
N GLU A 29 6.63 -1.96 4.67
CA GLU A 29 5.63 -0.99 5.10
C GLU A 29 4.52 -0.85 4.05
N LEU A 30 3.27 -0.98 4.50
CA LEU A 30 2.10 -0.70 3.68
C LEU A 30 1.56 0.69 4.01
N TRP A 31 1.28 1.47 2.98
CA TRP A 31 0.68 2.79 3.05
C TRP A 31 -0.45 2.90 2.04
N ALA A 32 -1.60 3.45 2.45
CA ALA A 32 -2.70 3.80 1.55
C ALA A 32 -3.52 4.95 2.13
N TRP A 33 -4.42 5.52 1.33
CA TRP A 33 -5.27 6.64 1.69
C TRP A 33 -6.68 6.15 1.99
N VAL A 34 -7.10 6.21 3.25
CA VAL A 34 -8.36 5.65 3.77
C VAL A 34 -8.40 4.13 3.55
N ALA A 35 -7.43 3.45 4.16
CA ALA A 35 -6.95 2.12 3.76
C ALA A 35 -7.76 0.93 4.28
N ALA A 36 -8.84 1.14 5.05
CA ALA A 36 -9.47 0.06 5.80
C ALA A 36 -9.95 -1.10 4.89
N TYR A 37 -10.66 -0.79 3.81
CA TYR A 37 -11.12 -1.79 2.85
C TYR A 37 -10.00 -2.29 1.93
N ASP A 38 -9.05 -1.44 1.56
CA ASP A 38 -7.89 -1.84 0.75
C ASP A 38 -7.04 -2.90 1.47
N HIS A 39 -6.83 -2.73 2.78
CA HIS A 39 -6.10 -3.70 3.60
C HIS A 39 -6.80 -5.06 3.62
N VAL A 40 -8.13 -5.06 3.83
CA VAL A 40 -8.91 -6.30 3.82
C VAL A 40 -8.87 -6.96 2.43
N ALA A 41 -9.07 -6.19 1.36
CA ALA A 41 -9.05 -6.69 -0.01
C ALA A 41 -7.70 -7.30 -0.39
N LEU A 42 -6.60 -6.67 0.03
CA LEU A 42 -5.24 -7.19 -0.12
C LEU A 42 -5.05 -8.50 0.65
N CYS A 43 -5.32 -8.51 1.96
CA CYS A 43 -5.09 -9.69 2.80
C CYS A 43 -5.94 -10.90 2.38
N GLN A 44 -7.16 -10.67 1.90
CA GLN A 44 -8.04 -11.74 1.39
C GLN A 44 -7.52 -12.45 0.13
N LEU A 45 -6.43 -11.99 -0.49
CA LEU A 45 -5.72 -12.78 -1.51
C LEU A 45 -5.08 -14.05 -0.91
N TRP A 46 -4.73 -14.03 0.38
CA TRP A 46 -4.20 -15.18 1.12
C TRP A 46 -5.27 -15.96 1.90
N GLY A 47 -6.49 -15.44 1.98
CA GLY A 47 -7.59 -16.05 2.73
C GLY A 47 -7.74 -15.44 4.13
N PRO A 48 -7.84 -16.25 5.21
CA PRO A 48 -7.94 -15.73 6.57
C PRO A 48 -6.60 -15.14 7.06
N MET A 49 -6.66 -14.25 8.06
CA MET A 49 -5.48 -13.56 8.60
C MET A 49 -4.30 -14.45 9.05
N PRO A 50 -4.52 -15.68 9.60
CA PRO A 50 -3.42 -16.58 9.94
C PRO A 50 -2.58 -17.03 8.73
N ASP A 51 -3.17 -17.04 7.52
CA ASP A 51 -2.51 -17.48 6.29
C ASP A 51 -1.71 -16.34 5.61
N LEU A 52 -1.83 -15.10 6.12
CA LEU A 52 -1.06 -13.97 5.62
C LEU A 52 0.44 -14.18 5.92
N PRO A 53 1.35 -14.04 4.94
CA PRO A 53 2.78 -14.21 5.16
C PRO A 53 3.29 -13.36 6.31
N ARG A 54 4.17 -13.92 7.16
CA ARG A 54 4.69 -13.22 8.36
C ARG A 54 5.39 -11.89 8.04
N ALA A 55 5.99 -11.78 6.86
CA ALA A 55 6.65 -10.57 6.40
C ALA A 55 5.69 -9.41 6.11
N ILE A 56 4.43 -9.69 5.76
CA ILE A 56 3.44 -8.65 5.44
C ILE A 56 2.85 -8.08 6.75
N PRO A 57 2.87 -6.76 6.97
CA PRO A 57 2.28 -6.14 8.15
C PRO A 57 0.80 -6.44 8.32
N ARG A 58 0.34 -6.57 9.57
CA ARG A 58 -1.09 -6.78 9.92
C ARG A 58 -1.90 -5.48 9.99
N PHE A 59 -1.30 -4.38 9.55
CA PHE A 59 -1.93 -3.08 9.44
C PHE A 59 -1.37 -2.34 8.23
N THR A 60 -2.15 -1.42 7.67
CA THR A 60 -1.69 -0.46 6.67
C THR A 60 -1.63 0.91 7.34
N ARG A 61 -0.53 1.64 7.17
CA ARG A 61 -0.38 3.01 7.66
C ARG A 61 -1.30 3.94 6.88
N GLU A 62 -1.98 4.82 7.61
CA GLU A 62 -3.01 5.69 7.05
C GLU A 62 -2.41 7.02 6.58
N LEU A 63 -2.30 7.18 5.25
CA LEU A 63 -1.72 8.36 4.64
C LEU A 63 -2.57 9.61 4.87
N ARG A 64 -3.90 9.45 4.94
CA ARG A 64 -4.80 10.56 5.28
C ARG A 64 -4.53 11.08 6.68
N GLN A 65 -4.31 10.17 7.62
CA GLN A 65 -4.01 10.51 9.01
C GLN A 65 -2.66 11.23 9.10
N LEU A 66 -1.62 10.72 8.42
CA LEU A 66 -0.33 11.42 8.33
C LEU A 66 -0.49 12.84 7.76
N TRP A 67 -1.32 13.02 6.74
CA TRP A 67 -1.59 14.34 6.17
C TRP A 67 -2.25 15.29 7.18
N GLU A 68 -3.20 14.81 7.97
CA GLU A 68 -3.84 15.59 9.04
C GLU A 68 -2.83 15.95 10.15
N ASP A 69 -2.01 14.97 10.57
CA ASP A 69 -0.97 15.14 11.59
C ASP A 69 0.08 16.19 11.20
N ARG A 70 0.35 16.36 9.91
CA ARG A 70 1.26 17.39 9.36
C ARG A 70 0.58 18.73 9.07
N GLY A 71 -0.62 18.97 9.62
CA GLY A 71 -1.32 20.25 9.47
C GLY A 71 -2.03 20.43 8.13
N SER A 72 -2.35 19.33 7.44
CA SER A 72 -3.16 19.35 6.21
C SER A 72 -2.57 20.22 5.07
N PRO A 73 -1.28 20.07 4.72
CA PRO A 73 -0.64 20.91 3.70
C PRO A 73 -1.35 20.80 2.35
N ARG A 74 -1.33 21.90 1.57
CA ARG A 74 -1.99 21.95 0.25
C ARG A 74 -1.37 20.91 -0.69
N MET A 75 -2.20 20.04 -1.24
CA MET A 75 -1.80 19.00 -2.19
C MET A 75 -2.11 19.40 -3.64
N PRO A 76 -1.37 18.85 -4.62
CA PRO A 76 -1.75 18.90 -6.03
C PRO A 76 -3.19 18.36 -6.25
N PRO A 77 -3.87 18.80 -7.32
CA PRO A 77 -5.15 18.22 -7.70
C PRO A 77 -4.97 16.72 -8.00
N ARG A 78 -6.02 15.93 -7.77
CA ARG A 78 -6.05 14.52 -8.15
C ARG A 78 -5.92 14.38 -9.66
N SER A 79 -5.35 13.26 -10.10
CA SER A 79 -5.32 12.87 -11.51
C SER A 79 -6.74 12.79 -12.09
N PRO A 80 -6.98 13.20 -13.35
CA PRO A 80 -8.25 12.94 -14.03
C PRO A 80 -8.55 11.44 -14.18
N ASP A 81 -7.50 10.59 -14.18
CA ASP A 81 -7.61 9.13 -14.26
C ASP A 81 -7.73 8.46 -12.88
N ALA A 82 -8.28 9.17 -11.89
CA ALA A 82 -8.60 8.58 -10.59
C ALA A 82 -9.54 7.38 -10.76
N HIS A 83 -9.46 6.40 -9.85
CA HIS A 83 -10.11 5.09 -9.93
C HIS A 83 -9.40 4.05 -10.83
N ASP A 84 -8.28 4.40 -11.47
CA ASP A 84 -7.25 3.42 -11.83
C ASP A 84 -6.33 3.21 -10.61
N ALA A 85 -6.33 1.98 -10.07
CA ALA A 85 -5.60 1.67 -8.84
C ALA A 85 -4.08 1.92 -8.93
N LEU A 86 -3.47 1.80 -10.12
CA LEU A 86 -2.04 2.08 -10.31
C LEU A 86 -1.79 3.60 -10.34
N VAL A 87 -2.67 4.37 -10.97
CA VAL A 87 -2.62 5.83 -10.96
C VAL A 87 -2.78 6.34 -9.52
N ASP A 88 -3.76 5.80 -8.79
CA ASP A 88 -4.01 6.15 -7.40
C ASP A 88 -2.80 5.83 -6.51
N ALA A 89 -2.22 4.63 -6.61
CA ALA A 89 -1.03 4.26 -5.84
C ALA A 89 0.18 5.17 -6.10
N ARG A 90 0.38 5.60 -7.37
CA ARG A 90 1.42 6.57 -7.73
C ARG A 90 1.16 7.95 -7.13
N ASP A 91 -0.09 8.42 -7.14
CA ASP A 91 -0.46 9.69 -6.52
C ASP A 91 -0.26 9.64 -4.99
N GLN A 92 -0.57 8.51 -4.34
CA GLN A 92 -0.33 8.35 -2.90
C GLN A 92 1.16 8.42 -2.55
N LEU A 93 2.04 7.80 -3.33
CA LEU A 93 3.48 7.93 -3.12
C LEU A 93 3.96 9.38 -3.29
N ARG A 94 3.42 10.10 -4.28
CA ARG A 94 3.72 11.52 -4.49
C ARG A 94 3.28 12.36 -3.28
N ARG A 95 2.06 12.14 -2.78
CA ARG A 95 1.54 12.82 -1.58
C ARG A 95 2.40 12.53 -0.36
N PHE A 96 2.74 11.27 -0.12
CA PHE A 96 3.62 10.88 0.99
C PHE A 96 4.92 11.68 0.97
N ARG A 97 5.60 11.75 -0.18
CA ARG A 97 6.84 12.54 -0.35
C ARG A 97 6.63 14.03 -0.09
N LEU A 98 5.51 14.61 -0.53
CA LEU A 98 5.22 16.03 -0.27
C LEU A 98 4.91 16.30 1.21
N ILE A 99 4.24 15.36 1.88
CA ILE A 99 3.89 15.48 3.31
C ILE A 99 5.14 15.38 4.18
N THR A 100 6.10 14.52 3.82
CA THR A 100 7.32 14.27 4.61
C THR A 100 8.49 15.16 4.24
N ALA A 101 8.47 15.85 3.10
CA ALA A 101 9.52 16.80 2.70
C ALA A 101 9.43 18.15 3.42
N GLY A 102 8.33 18.44 4.13
CA GLY A 102 8.07 19.73 4.77
C GLY A 102 8.59 19.89 6.21
N ASP A 103 9.62 19.12 6.60
CA ASP A 103 10.30 19.26 7.90
C ASP A 103 11.44 20.29 7.83
#